data_AF-A0A938D4J8-F1
#
_entry.id   AF-A0A938D4J8-F1
#
_cell.length_a   1.000
_cell.length_b   1.000
_cell.length_c   1.000
_cell.angle_alpha   90.00
_cell.angle_beta   90.00
_cell.angle_gamma   90.00
#
_symmetry.space_group_name_H-M   'P 1'
#
loop_
_entity.id
_entity.type
_entity.pdbx_description
1 polymer ?
#
loop_
_entity_poly.entity_id
_entity_poly.type
_entity_poly.pdbx_seq_one_letter_code
_entity_poly.pdbx_strand_id
1 'polypeptide(L)'
;MMALQGFFTAGPYDDGDPVTGHYYEVASNDPARVQVWGYTGALSYKPGERLTLHAMSSAPEAHLVIARDGLTAAAVLDTTIATAFQPTPADCSVTGCGWPVAFDMTIPEDWQSGVYTVTLTIPGHQSQHMFVLRAAKPQARLAMVLATGTWCAYNDWGGSNHYQGLTGPEGGDFAPNVSLLRPWATGFVAWPADAPRIPHTSPLLSKPRYPHMDYARAKGISKKYASSGWAAFERPFALWCEAQGIALDYLTQHDLHCDPKALDGYSRALIVGHDEYWSWEMRDTVDAWVDAGGELARFGGNFFWQTRLSDDLLTQTCFKTTAEAADPLAGTNRLTSYWDHPQVARPAVATMGLTGSMGVYAGWSRCAAHGAGGFTLYRSDYWALAGTGLGYGDVLGAASKIFGYEVDGIDYTMARGLPFAADGTGLQGELTIVALSPATTASHSTGPQDADPFIGIADAEDVALRVYGRVDAETLGMASRGNGCMAVYRRGRGAVFNAASCEWVAGLIARERPVEQVTRNVLMGAWG
;
A
#
# COMPACT_ATOMS: atom_id res chain seq x y z
N MET A 1 25.95 15.22 -8.62
CA MET A 1 24.57 15.22 -8.11
C MET A 1 23.65 15.25 -9.32
N MET A 2 22.72 14.30 -9.47
CA MET A 2 21.73 14.35 -10.56
C MET A 2 20.77 15.52 -10.30
N ALA A 3 20.56 16.38 -11.30
CA ALA A 3 19.60 17.48 -11.22
C ALA A 3 18.18 16.92 -11.16
N LEU A 4 17.38 17.41 -10.20
CA LEU A 4 15.96 17.09 -10.11
C LEU A 4 15.22 17.56 -11.36
N GLN A 5 14.25 16.76 -11.81
CA GLN A 5 13.50 16.99 -13.05
C GLN A 5 12.10 17.51 -12.75
N GLY A 6 11.53 18.27 -13.70
CA GLY A 6 10.15 18.70 -13.62
C GLY A 6 9.85 19.53 -12.36
N PHE A 7 8.82 19.15 -11.62
CA PHE A 7 8.33 19.85 -10.42
C PHE A 7 8.91 19.30 -9.12
N PHE A 8 9.98 18.51 -9.20
CA PHE A 8 10.68 18.03 -8.03
C PHE A 8 11.63 19.08 -7.48
N THR A 9 11.56 19.30 -6.17
CA THR A 9 12.45 20.19 -5.43
C THR A 9 13.17 19.43 -4.32
N ALA A 10 14.36 19.92 -3.98
CA ALA A 10 15.12 19.44 -2.84
C ALA A 10 14.42 19.87 -1.55
N GLY A 11 14.27 18.94 -0.61
CA GLY A 11 13.92 19.23 0.77
C GLY A 11 15.14 19.63 1.60
N PRO A 12 14.95 19.97 2.89
CA PRO A 12 16.02 20.49 3.75
C PRO A 12 17.21 19.52 3.95
N TYR A 13 16.98 18.22 3.76
CA TYR A 13 17.99 17.17 3.92
C TYR A 13 18.29 16.43 2.60
N ASP A 14 18.10 17.07 1.45
CA ASP A 14 18.52 16.47 0.17
C ASP A 14 20.05 16.48 0.03
N ASP A 15 20.68 15.34 0.29
CA ASP A 15 22.11 15.10 0.09
C ASP A 15 22.46 14.72 -1.36
N GLY A 16 21.46 14.68 -2.24
CA GLY A 16 21.63 14.27 -3.64
C GLY A 16 21.57 12.77 -3.87
N ASP A 17 21.49 11.96 -2.82
CA ASP A 17 21.32 10.51 -2.90
C ASP A 17 19.84 10.19 -3.18
N PRO A 18 19.54 9.24 -4.09
CA PRO A 18 18.17 8.85 -4.39
C PRO A 18 17.46 8.13 -3.24
N VAL A 19 18.21 7.51 -2.33
CA VAL A 19 17.73 6.73 -1.20
C VAL A 19 17.54 7.64 0.01
N THR A 20 18.62 8.25 0.50
CA THR A 20 18.63 9.02 1.75
C THR A 20 18.11 10.45 1.60
N GLY A 21 18.38 11.11 0.46
CA GLY A 21 17.98 12.50 0.24
C GLY A 21 16.46 12.71 0.21
N HIS A 22 15.97 13.77 0.85
CA HIS A 22 14.56 14.16 0.78
C HIS A 22 14.30 15.08 -0.41
N TYR A 23 13.52 14.61 -1.39
CA TYR A 23 13.07 15.40 -2.53
C TYR A 23 11.61 15.05 -2.80
N TYR A 24 10.84 16.00 -3.33
CA TYR A 24 9.40 15.85 -3.47
C TYR A 24 8.84 16.70 -4.61
N GLU A 25 7.67 16.30 -5.10
CA GLU A 25 6.93 17.03 -6.12
C GLU A 25 6.03 18.10 -5.49
N VAL A 26 5.98 19.29 -6.07
CA VAL A 26 5.06 20.35 -5.64
C VAL A 26 4.80 21.34 -6.77
N ALA A 27 3.59 21.92 -6.79
CA ALA A 27 3.29 23.05 -7.65
C ALA A 27 4.21 24.23 -7.35
N SER A 28 4.64 24.94 -8.39
CA SER A 28 5.50 26.12 -8.22
C SER A 28 4.67 27.36 -7.88
N ASN A 29 5.15 28.13 -6.90
CA ASN A 29 4.56 29.43 -6.57
C ASN A 29 4.94 30.57 -7.54
N ASP A 30 5.68 30.27 -8.62
CA ASP A 30 5.89 31.21 -9.72
C ASP A 30 4.72 31.15 -10.72
N PRO A 31 3.89 32.21 -10.84
CA PRO A 31 2.76 32.22 -11.76
C PRO A 31 3.18 32.18 -13.25
N ALA A 32 4.42 32.54 -13.58
CA ALA A 32 4.93 32.49 -14.95
C ALA A 32 5.34 31.07 -15.38
N ARG A 33 5.56 30.16 -14.42
CA ARG A 33 5.91 28.77 -14.72
C ARG A 33 4.68 28.01 -15.21
N VAL A 34 4.78 27.49 -16.43
CA VAL A 34 3.72 26.70 -17.08
C VAL A 34 3.39 25.46 -16.24
N GLN A 35 2.18 25.41 -15.68
CA GLN A 35 1.72 24.30 -14.84
C GLN A 35 0.19 24.21 -14.72
N VAL A 36 -0.28 23.02 -14.40
CA VAL A 36 -1.67 22.74 -14.02
C VAL A 36 -1.70 21.57 -13.05
N TRP A 37 -2.46 21.70 -11.98
CA TRP A 37 -2.59 20.70 -10.92
C TRP A 37 -4.02 20.65 -10.42
N GLY A 38 -4.47 19.50 -9.94
CA GLY A 38 -5.77 19.38 -9.31
C GLY A 38 -5.93 18.12 -8.49
N TYR A 39 -6.96 18.12 -7.65
CA TYR A 39 -7.36 17.02 -6.78
C TYR A 39 -8.87 17.07 -6.52
N THR A 40 -9.47 15.92 -6.25
CA THR A 40 -10.89 15.83 -5.90
C THR A 40 -11.13 16.16 -4.43
N GLY A 41 -12.32 16.69 -4.11
CA GLY A 41 -12.68 17.03 -2.72
C GLY A 41 -12.89 15.82 -1.81
N ALA A 42 -13.04 14.63 -2.38
CA ALA A 42 -13.09 13.35 -1.67
C ALA A 42 -12.39 12.26 -2.50
N LEU A 43 -12.05 11.16 -1.84
CA LEU A 43 -11.39 10.01 -2.47
C LEU A 43 -12.37 9.02 -3.11
N SER A 44 -13.53 8.85 -2.50
CA SER A 44 -14.55 7.86 -2.87
C SER A 44 -15.89 8.55 -3.06
N TYR A 45 -16.60 8.15 -4.11
CA TYR A 45 -17.92 8.65 -4.46
C TYR A 45 -18.89 7.51 -4.77
N LYS A 46 -20.19 7.80 -4.77
CA LYS A 46 -21.27 7.00 -5.34
C LYS A 46 -21.92 7.73 -6.52
N PRO A 47 -22.57 7.02 -7.46
CA PRO A 47 -23.45 7.65 -8.44
C PRO A 47 -24.48 8.55 -7.75
N GLY A 48 -24.78 9.69 -8.37
CA GLY A 48 -25.64 10.73 -7.82
C GLY A 48 -24.96 11.68 -6.82
N GLU A 49 -23.76 11.38 -6.32
CA GLU A 49 -23.01 12.30 -5.47
C GLU A 49 -22.37 13.43 -6.29
N ARG A 50 -22.07 14.55 -5.62
CA ARG A 50 -21.39 15.69 -6.24
C ARG A 50 -19.88 15.49 -6.17
N LEU A 51 -19.26 15.32 -7.34
CA LEU A 51 -17.82 15.40 -7.50
C LEU A 51 -17.38 16.87 -7.57
N THR A 52 -16.39 17.24 -6.78
CA THR A 52 -15.72 18.54 -6.84
C THR A 52 -14.26 18.33 -7.21
N LEU A 53 -13.77 19.13 -8.16
CA LEU A 53 -12.38 19.17 -8.58
C LEU A 53 -11.80 20.54 -8.23
N HIS A 54 -10.83 20.54 -7.34
CA HIS A 54 -10.01 21.70 -6.99
C HIS A 54 -8.83 21.76 -7.94
N ALA A 55 -8.52 22.93 -8.48
CA ALA A 55 -7.41 23.07 -9.40
C ALA A 55 -6.73 24.45 -9.34
N MET A 56 -5.48 24.47 -9.76
CA MET A 56 -4.73 25.68 -10.06
C MET A 56 -4.02 25.53 -11.41
N SER A 57 -3.82 26.64 -12.12
CA SER A 57 -3.06 26.64 -13.37
C SER A 57 -2.44 27.99 -13.67
N SER A 58 -1.31 28.00 -14.36
CA SER A 58 -0.75 29.21 -14.99
C SER A 58 -1.57 29.70 -16.19
N ALA A 59 -2.47 28.87 -16.73
CA ALA A 59 -3.34 29.20 -17.86
C ALA A 59 -4.78 29.52 -17.39
N PRO A 60 -5.53 30.35 -18.16
CA PRO A 60 -6.92 30.68 -17.82
C PRO A 60 -7.90 29.53 -18.04
N GLU A 61 -7.49 28.51 -18.82
CA GLU A 61 -8.28 27.33 -19.11
C GLU A 61 -7.38 26.09 -19.13
N ALA A 62 -7.95 24.95 -18.76
CA ALA A 62 -7.32 23.64 -18.86
C ALA A 62 -8.28 22.64 -19.51
N HIS A 63 -7.73 21.72 -20.29
CA HIS A 63 -8.46 20.56 -20.80
C HIS A 63 -8.56 19.50 -19.69
N LEU A 64 -9.78 19.06 -19.42
CA LEU A 64 -10.13 18.07 -18.39
C LEU A 64 -10.66 16.82 -19.07
N VAL A 65 -10.01 15.69 -18.81
CA VAL A 65 -10.50 14.36 -19.17
C VAL A 65 -10.70 13.52 -17.90
N ILE A 66 -11.89 12.94 -17.75
CA ILE A 66 -12.15 11.91 -16.75
C ILE A 66 -12.39 10.59 -17.48
N ALA A 67 -11.66 9.56 -17.11
CA ALA A 67 -11.77 8.24 -17.71
C ALA A 67 -11.78 7.13 -16.65
N ARG A 68 -12.62 6.12 -16.85
CA ARG A 68 -12.54 4.87 -16.07
C ARG A 68 -11.27 4.14 -16.49
N ASP A 69 -10.39 3.86 -15.53
CA ASP A 69 -9.19 3.08 -15.77
C ASP A 69 -9.50 1.58 -15.67
N GLY A 70 -9.12 0.86 -16.70
CA GLY A 70 -9.44 -0.54 -16.92
C GLY A 70 -8.76 -1.05 -18.18
N LEU A 71 -9.02 -2.30 -18.56
CA LEU A 71 -8.39 -2.97 -19.71
C LEU A 71 -8.66 -2.20 -21.01
N THR A 72 -9.85 -1.61 -21.11
CA THR A 72 -10.16 -0.58 -22.11
C THR A 72 -10.50 0.71 -21.38
N ALA A 73 -9.57 1.66 -21.37
CA ALA A 73 -9.83 2.98 -20.79
C ALA A 73 -10.97 3.66 -21.55
N ALA A 74 -11.96 4.17 -20.81
CA ALA A 74 -13.14 4.81 -21.38
C ALA A 74 -13.26 6.24 -20.83
N ALA A 75 -13.07 7.24 -21.68
CA ALA A 75 -13.34 8.62 -21.34
C ALA A 75 -14.85 8.80 -21.13
N VAL A 76 -15.24 9.26 -19.94
CA VAL A 76 -16.63 9.54 -19.56
C VAL A 76 -16.92 11.05 -19.49
N LEU A 77 -15.86 11.87 -19.47
CA LEU A 77 -15.93 13.31 -19.61
C LEU A 77 -14.70 13.79 -20.39
N ASP A 78 -14.92 14.71 -21.33
CA ASP A 78 -13.90 15.41 -22.08
C ASP A 78 -14.41 16.85 -22.28
N THR A 79 -13.78 17.81 -21.62
CA THR A 79 -14.23 19.21 -21.61
C THR A 79 -13.07 20.18 -21.35
N THR A 80 -13.33 21.47 -21.50
CA THR A 80 -12.45 22.54 -21.02
C THR A 80 -13.06 23.16 -19.75
N ILE A 81 -12.21 23.49 -18.77
CA ILE A 81 -12.60 24.15 -17.53
C ILE A 81 -11.84 25.46 -17.35
N ALA A 82 -12.47 26.43 -16.71
CA ALA A 82 -11.81 27.67 -16.32
C ALA A 82 -10.84 27.39 -15.16
N THR A 83 -9.64 27.94 -15.24
CA THR A 83 -8.60 27.81 -14.21
C THR A 83 -7.94 29.15 -13.95
N ALA A 84 -7.31 29.27 -12.79
CA ALA A 84 -6.52 30.42 -12.45
C ALA A 84 -5.34 30.01 -11.58
N PHE A 85 -4.31 30.86 -11.54
CA PHE A 85 -3.18 30.62 -10.68
C PHE A 85 -3.60 30.82 -9.22
N GLN A 86 -3.14 29.92 -8.35
CA GLN A 86 -3.33 30.00 -6.91
C GLN A 86 -2.04 29.57 -6.22
N PRO A 87 -1.59 30.31 -5.19
CA PRO A 87 -0.44 29.89 -4.43
C PRO A 87 -0.70 28.57 -3.72
N THR A 88 0.34 27.75 -3.60
CA THR A 88 0.36 26.50 -2.86
C THR A 88 1.03 26.73 -1.50
N PRO A 89 0.32 26.52 -0.38
CA PRO A 89 0.89 26.61 0.96
C PRO A 89 2.05 25.63 1.16
N ALA A 90 3.06 26.03 1.94
CA ALA A 90 4.23 25.19 2.20
C ALA A 90 3.89 23.93 3.02
N ASP A 91 2.83 23.99 3.82
CA ASP A 91 2.30 22.92 4.67
C ASP A 91 1.13 22.17 4.03
N CYS A 92 0.89 22.32 2.72
CA CYS A 92 -0.25 21.72 2.03
C CYS A 92 -0.32 20.18 2.13
N SER A 93 0.80 19.51 2.40
CA SER A 93 0.83 18.08 2.69
C SER A 93 0.08 17.70 3.98
N VAL A 94 -0.03 18.65 4.92
CA VAL A 94 -0.67 18.50 6.23
C VAL A 94 -2.05 19.15 6.25
N THR A 95 -2.19 20.34 5.68
CA THR A 95 -3.41 21.17 5.78
C THR A 95 -4.24 21.22 4.49
N GLY A 96 -3.73 20.66 3.39
CA GLY A 96 -4.34 20.72 2.07
C GLY A 96 -3.90 21.96 1.28
N CYS A 97 -4.11 21.94 -0.04
CA CYS A 97 -3.66 23.04 -0.91
C CYS A 97 -4.53 24.29 -0.83
N GLY A 98 -5.79 24.17 -0.41
CA GLY A 98 -6.73 25.30 -0.33
C GLY A 98 -7.12 25.92 -1.69
N TRP A 99 -6.83 25.26 -2.80
CA TRP A 99 -7.23 25.71 -4.14
C TRP A 99 -8.76 25.75 -4.29
N PRO A 100 -9.30 26.69 -5.10
CA PRO A 100 -10.73 26.80 -5.32
C PRO A 100 -11.26 25.61 -6.13
N VAL A 101 -12.55 25.35 -5.98
CA VAL A 101 -13.28 24.44 -6.89
C VAL A 101 -13.26 25.07 -8.29
N ALA A 102 -12.64 24.37 -9.24
CA ALA A 102 -12.56 24.78 -10.64
C ALA A 102 -13.62 24.08 -11.50
N PHE A 103 -14.09 22.92 -11.06
CA PHE A 103 -15.13 22.14 -11.72
C PHE A 103 -15.92 21.33 -10.70
N ASP A 104 -17.21 21.16 -10.94
CA ASP A 104 -18.04 20.22 -10.21
C ASP A 104 -19.11 19.62 -11.10
N MET A 105 -19.53 18.40 -10.76
CA MET A 105 -20.61 17.71 -11.45
C MET A 105 -21.32 16.75 -10.50
N THR A 106 -22.59 16.46 -10.80
CA THR A 106 -23.26 15.28 -10.24
C THR A 106 -22.86 14.07 -11.04
N ILE A 107 -22.37 13.02 -10.39
CA ILE A 107 -21.93 11.79 -11.07
C ILE A 107 -23.17 11.08 -11.65
N PRO A 108 -23.21 10.77 -12.96
CA PRO A 108 -24.31 10.04 -13.57
C PRO A 108 -24.54 8.65 -12.96
N GLU A 109 -25.80 8.23 -12.94
CA GLU A 109 -26.24 6.93 -12.38
C GLU A 109 -25.71 5.71 -13.14
N ASP A 110 -25.30 5.89 -14.40
CA ASP A 110 -24.83 4.82 -15.29
C ASP A 110 -23.30 4.64 -15.28
N TRP A 111 -22.55 5.47 -14.54
CA TRP A 111 -21.12 5.28 -14.38
C TRP A 111 -20.84 4.00 -13.58
N GLN A 112 -19.97 3.16 -14.12
CA GLN A 112 -19.62 1.87 -13.53
C GLN A 112 -18.65 2.02 -12.36
N SER A 113 -18.70 1.10 -11.40
CA SER A 113 -17.70 1.06 -10.35
C SER A 113 -16.28 0.89 -10.93
N GLY A 114 -15.32 1.59 -10.35
CA GLY A 114 -13.95 1.62 -10.85
C GLY A 114 -13.12 2.73 -10.24
N VAL A 115 -11.84 2.71 -10.59
CA VAL A 115 -10.94 3.86 -10.40
C VAL A 115 -11.04 4.75 -11.63
N TYR A 116 -11.19 6.05 -11.42
CA TYR A 116 -11.29 7.04 -12.48
C TYR A 116 -10.09 7.98 -12.43
N THR A 117 -9.38 8.07 -13.54
CA THR A 117 -8.29 9.05 -13.70
C THR A 117 -8.86 10.39 -14.10
N VAL A 118 -8.33 11.44 -13.49
CA VAL A 118 -8.59 12.85 -13.84
C VAL A 118 -7.30 13.39 -14.44
N THR A 119 -7.32 13.75 -15.72
CA THR A 119 -6.17 14.35 -16.40
C THR A 119 -6.46 15.82 -16.70
N LEU A 120 -5.56 16.70 -16.25
CA LEU A 120 -5.61 18.13 -16.53
C LEU A 120 -4.45 18.50 -17.45
N THR A 121 -4.74 19.16 -18.57
CA THR A 121 -3.74 19.50 -19.58
C THR A 121 -3.81 20.96 -19.97
N ILE A 122 -2.65 21.59 -20.06
CA ILE A 122 -2.43 22.88 -20.71
C ILE A 122 -1.26 22.75 -21.69
N PRO A 123 -1.06 23.69 -22.64
CA PRO A 123 0.13 23.68 -23.48
C PRO A 123 1.41 23.68 -22.62
N GLY A 124 2.18 22.60 -22.69
CA GLY A 124 3.47 22.45 -21.99
C GLY A 124 3.43 21.78 -20.62
N HIS A 125 2.24 21.45 -20.07
CA HIS A 125 2.15 20.69 -18.82
C HIS A 125 0.87 19.84 -18.72
N GLN A 126 1.00 18.67 -18.11
CA GLN A 126 -0.12 17.79 -17.78
C GLN A 126 0.09 17.22 -16.38
N SER A 127 -0.98 17.10 -15.60
CA SER A 127 -0.99 16.38 -14.33
C SER A 127 -2.14 15.38 -14.27
N GLN A 128 -2.03 14.42 -13.36
CA GLN A 128 -3.03 13.39 -13.15
C GLN A 128 -3.43 13.31 -11.67
N HIS A 129 -4.69 13.00 -11.44
CA HIS A 129 -5.27 12.64 -10.16
C HIS A 129 -6.18 11.42 -10.36
N MET A 130 -6.71 10.86 -9.27
CA MET A 130 -7.69 9.78 -9.35
C MET A 130 -8.68 9.84 -8.19
N PHE A 131 -9.89 9.33 -8.45
CA PHE A 131 -10.90 9.04 -7.43
C PHE A 131 -11.51 7.65 -7.69
N VAL A 132 -12.25 7.16 -6.70
CA VAL A 132 -12.89 5.85 -6.74
C VAL A 132 -14.39 6.05 -6.82
N LEU A 133 -15.03 5.35 -7.75
CA LEU A 133 -16.49 5.27 -7.83
C LEU A 133 -16.95 3.90 -7.34
N ARG A 134 -17.73 3.90 -6.27
CA ARG A 134 -18.38 2.70 -5.74
C ARG A 134 -19.58 2.31 -6.58
N ALA A 135 -19.94 1.03 -6.54
CA ALA A 135 -21.22 0.60 -7.07
C ALA A 135 -22.37 1.17 -6.21
N ALA A 136 -23.46 1.65 -6.86
CA ALA A 136 -24.65 2.09 -6.13
C ALA A 136 -25.29 0.95 -5.32
N LYS A 137 -25.17 -0.28 -5.84
CA LYS A 137 -25.48 -1.57 -5.20
C LYS A 137 -24.46 -2.58 -5.71
N PRO A 138 -24.12 -3.64 -4.96
CA PRO A 138 -23.26 -4.71 -5.45
C PRO A 138 -23.70 -5.23 -6.83
N GLN A 139 -22.81 -5.12 -7.82
CA GLN A 139 -22.99 -5.63 -9.18
C GLN A 139 -22.05 -6.82 -9.45
N ALA A 140 -20.93 -6.89 -8.74
CA ALA A 140 -19.99 -8.01 -8.76
C ALA A 140 -20.13 -8.86 -7.50
N ARG A 141 -19.67 -10.11 -7.58
CA ARG A 141 -19.53 -10.99 -6.40
C ARG A 141 -18.36 -10.57 -5.50
N LEU A 142 -17.38 -9.86 -6.07
CA LEU A 142 -16.12 -9.48 -5.45
C LEU A 142 -16.06 -7.96 -5.30
N ALA A 143 -15.74 -7.48 -4.09
CA ALA A 143 -15.36 -6.10 -3.86
C ALA A 143 -13.84 -6.00 -3.67
N MET A 144 -13.17 -5.20 -4.50
CA MET A 144 -11.77 -4.83 -4.30
C MET A 144 -11.70 -3.63 -3.36
N VAL A 145 -11.09 -3.83 -2.19
CA VAL A 145 -10.81 -2.76 -1.22
C VAL A 145 -9.41 -2.23 -1.51
N LEU A 146 -9.36 -0.97 -1.94
CA LEU A 146 -8.13 -0.27 -2.30
C LEU A 146 -7.39 0.22 -1.05
N ALA A 147 -6.05 0.11 -1.05
CA ALA A 147 -5.19 0.42 0.10
C ALA A 147 -4.97 1.92 0.33
N THR A 148 -6.07 2.68 0.31
CA THR A 148 -6.07 4.14 0.31
C THR A 148 -5.39 4.77 1.52
N GLY A 149 -5.40 4.14 2.69
CA GLY A 149 -4.67 4.62 3.86
C GLY A 149 -3.16 4.60 3.63
N THR A 150 -2.66 3.55 2.98
CA THR A 150 -1.25 3.47 2.53
C THR A 150 -0.97 4.48 1.42
N TRP A 151 -1.89 4.71 0.49
CA TRP A 151 -1.72 5.75 -0.53
C TRP A 151 -1.51 7.11 0.12
N CYS A 152 -2.32 7.46 1.12
CA CYS A 152 -2.21 8.72 1.86
C CYS A 152 -0.90 8.82 2.64
N ALA A 153 -0.52 7.73 3.33
CA ALA A 153 0.68 7.65 4.15
C ALA A 153 1.97 7.83 3.35
N TYR A 154 1.98 7.41 2.09
CA TYR A 154 3.14 7.43 1.22
C TYR A 154 3.16 8.61 0.25
N ASN A 155 2.03 9.28 -0.02
CA ASN A 155 1.97 10.40 -0.94
C ASN A 155 2.87 11.55 -0.46
N ASP A 156 3.98 11.75 -1.16
CA ASP A 156 5.01 12.75 -0.89
C ASP A 156 4.78 14.07 -1.63
N TRP A 157 3.67 14.20 -2.39
CA TRP A 157 3.31 15.46 -3.01
C TRP A 157 3.11 16.56 -1.95
N GLY A 158 3.75 17.71 -2.14
CA GLY A 158 3.74 18.81 -1.17
C GLY A 158 4.67 18.61 0.02
N GLY A 159 5.61 17.64 -0.06
CA GLY A 159 6.79 17.57 0.79
C GLY A 159 6.75 16.58 1.93
N SER A 160 5.63 16.45 2.63
CA SER A 160 5.53 15.58 3.80
C SER A 160 4.61 14.38 3.59
N ASN A 161 4.98 13.26 4.20
CA ASN A 161 4.19 12.05 4.36
C ASN A 161 4.53 11.39 5.71
N HIS A 162 4.09 10.16 5.97
CA HIS A 162 4.38 9.46 7.24
C HIS A 162 5.80 8.87 7.34
N TYR A 163 6.72 9.21 6.43
CA TYR A 163 8.09 8.70 6.37
C TYR A 163 9.15 9.79 6.24
N GLN A 164 8.86 10.88 5.51
CA GLN A 164 9.76 12.00 5.28
C GLN A 164 8.92 13.28 5.26
N GLY A 165 9.51 14.43 5.61
CA GLY A 165 8.74 15.65 5.58
C GLY A 165 9.49 16.93 5.86
N LEU A 166 8.70 17.98 6.00
CA LEU A 166 9.12 19.36 6.22
C LEU A 166 8.70 19.87 7.61
N THR A 167 8.35 18.95 8.51
CA THR A 167 7.74 19.30 9.80
C THR A 167 8.77 19.31 10.91
N GLY A 168 8.31 19.60 12.13
CA GLY A 168 9.17 19.66 13.31
C GLY A 168 10.03 20.92 13.39
N PRO A 169 10.79 21.07 14.48
CA PRO A 169 11.54 22.30 14.77
C PRO A 169 12.64 22.62 13.73
N GLU A 170 13.22 21.59 13.12
CA GLU A 170 14.28 21.72 12.13
C GLU A 170 13.78 21.60 10.68
N GLY A 171 12.48 21.32 10.48
CA GLY A 171 11.88 21.19 9.15
C GLY A 171 12.24 19.90 8.41
N GLY A 172 12.51 18.80 9.13
CA GLY A 172 12.89 17.50 8.55
C GLY A 172 12.03 16.31 8.95
N ASP A 173 11.15 16.52 9.91
CA ASP A 173 10.38 15.44 10.48
C ASP A 173 9.26 15.04 9.52
N PHE A 174 8.97 13.75 9.48
CA PHE A 174 7.75 13.23 8.84
C PHE A 174 6.51 13.87 9.46
N ALA A 175 5.41 13.91 8.71
CA ALA A 175 4.16 14.47 9.22
C ALA A 175 3.31 13.39 9.88
N PRO A 176 2.94 13.52 11.18
CA PRO A 176 1.97 12.64 11.80
C PRO A 176 0.57 12.80 11.21
N ASN A 177 0.24 13.98 10.68
CA ASN A 177 -1.03 14.26 10.03
C ASN A 177 -0.81 14.55 8.55
N VAL A 178 -1.57 13.91 7.66
CA VAL A 178 -1.51 14.15 6.23
C VAL A 178 -2.90 14.41 5.66
N SER A 179 -2.99 15.33 4.71
CA SER A 179 -4.26 15.72 4.08
C SER A 179 -4.55 14.93 2.80
N LEU A 180 -5.83 14.66 2.55
CA LEU A 180 -6.35 14.20 1.25
C LEU A 180 -6.47 15.33 0.23
N LEU A 181 -6.55 16.59 0.67
CA LEU A 181 -6.82 17.75 -0.19
C LEU A 181 -5.55 18.23 -0.92
N ARG A 182 -4.91 17.31 -1.62
CA ARG A 182 -3.70 17.53 -2.41
C ARG A 182 -3.62 16.53 -3.57
N PRO A 183 -2.89 16.85 -4.66
CA PRO A 183 -2.63 15.90 -5.73
C PRO A 183 -1.93 14.62 -5.27
N TRP A 184 -2.07 13.55 -6.05
CA TRP A 184 -1.21 12.38 -5.96
C TRP A 184 0.14 12.65 -6.63
N ALA A 185 1.23 12.25 -5.98
CA ALA A 185 2.55 12.35 -6.58
C ALA A 185 2.67 11.50 -7.86
N THR A 186 3.44 12.00 -8.82
CA THR A 186 3.70 11.31 -10.09
C THR A 186 4.21 9.89 -9.83
N GLY A 187 3.53 8.91 -10.42
CA GLY A 187 3.79 7.47 -10.25
C GLY A 187 2.71 6.71 -9.48
N PHE A 188 1.85 7.39 -8.69
CA PHE A 188 0.77 6.74 -7.93
C PHE A 188 -0.41 6.32 -8.82
N VAL A 189 -0.70 7.11 -9.86
CA VAL A 189 -1.85 6.91 -10.76
C VAL A 189 -1.47 6.08 -11.99
N ALA A 190 -0.28 6.33 -12.56
CA ALA A 190 0.20 5.65 -13.76
C ALA A 190 1.63 5.12 -13.56
N TRP A 191 1.86 3.89 -14.01
CA TRP A 191 3.16 3.22 -13.95
C TRP A 191 3.98 3.47 -15.21
N PRO A 192 5.22 3.99 -15.12
CA PRO A 192 6.09 4.10 -16.29
C PRO A 192 6.52 2.70 -16.78
N ALA A 193 6.43 2.43 -18.08
CA ALA A 193 6.58 1.08 -18.63
C ALA A 193 7.93 0.41 -18.33
N ASP A 194 9.01 1.18 -18.21
CA ASP A 194 10.37 0.72 -17.90
C ASP A 194 10.75 0.88 -16.41
N ALA A 195 9.82 1.32 -15.55
CA ALA A 195 10.12 1.55 -14.15
C ALA A 195 10.31 0.21 -13.39
N PRO A 196 11.41 0.06 -12.64
CA PRO A 196 11.69 -1.17 -11.90
C PRO A 196 10.83 -1.30 -10.64
N ARG A 197 10.52 -2.53 -10.25
CA ARG A 197 9.87 -2.86 -8.97
C ARG A 197 10.90 -2.89 -7.83
N ILE A 198 10.44 -2.97 -6.59
CA ILE A 198 11.29 -2.94 -5.40
C ILE A 198 12.22 -4.15 -5.30
N PRO A 199 11.76 -5.41 -5.48
CA PRO A 199 12.64 -6.57 -5.32
C PRO A 199 13.86 -6.52 -6.23
N HIS A 200 15.05 -6.46 -5.62
CA HIS A 200 16.30 -6.38 -6.35
C HIS A 200 17.42 -7.09 -5.58
N THR A 201 18.07 -8.03 -6.24
CA THR A 201 19.16 -8.81 -5.67
C THR A 201 20.49 -8.18 -6.06
N SER A 202 21.08 -7.40 -5.16
CA SER A 202 22.43 -6.85 -5.37
C SER A 202 23.49 -7.96 -5.30
N PRO A 203 24.58 -7.88 -6.10
CA PRO A 203 25.70 -8.83 -6.02
C PRO A 203 26.19 -9.03 -4.57
N LEU A 204 26.72 -10.20 -4.24
CA LEU A 204 27.31 -10.43 -2.92
C LEU A 204 28.54 -9.53 -2.71
N LEU A 205 28.82 -9.20 -1.44
CA LEU A 205 29.98 -8.39 -1.04
C LEU A 205 30.03 -6.98 -1.67
N SER A 206 28.88 -6.41 -2.01
CA SER A 206 28.74 -5.04 -2.52
C SER A 206 27.74 -4.24 -1.69
N LYS A 207 27.80 -2.90 -1.76
CA LYS A 207 26.72 -2.07 -1.22
C LYS A 207 25.39 -2.42 -1.93
N PRO A 208 24.27 -2.57 -1.19
CA PRO A 208 22.96 -2.74 -1.80
C PRO A 208 22.56 -1.56 -2.68
N ARG A 209 21.82 -1.85 -3.74
CA ARG A 209 21.28 -0.86 -4.67
C ARG A 209 19.76 -0.86 -4.66
N TYR A 210 19.20 0.30 -4.98
CA TYR A 210 17.76 0.56 -5.01
C TYR A 210 17.35 1.11 -6.38
N PRO A 211 17.27 0.25 -7.43
CA PRO A 211 17.04 0.72 -8.80
C PRO A 211 15.77 1.56 -8.96
N HIS A 212 14.72 1.28 -8.18
CA HIS A 212 13.48 2.07 -8.21
C HIS A 212 13.70 3.50 -7.70
N MET A 213 14.49 3.72 -6.65
CA MET A 213 14.81 5.06 -6.15
C MET A 213 15.78 5.79 -7.08
N ASP A 214 16.78 5.09 -7.62
CA ASP A 214 17.68 5.62 -8.66
C ASP A 214 16.86 6.12 -9.85
N TYR A 215 15.92 5.30 -10.32
CA TYR A 215 15.00 5.61 -11.41
C TYR A 215 14.11 6.81 -11.06
N ALA A 216 13.54 6.84 -9.85
CA ALA A 216 12.65 7.89 -9.40
C ALA A 216 13.30 9.27 -9.48
N ARG A 217 14.50 9.40 -8.90
CA ARG A 217 15.27 10.64 -8.92
C ARG A 217 15.66 11.04 -10.34
N ALA A 218 16.09 10.09 -11.17
CA ALA A 218 16.53 10.36 -12.54
C ALA A 218 15.41 10.79 -13.48
N LYS A 219 14.17 10.32 -13.24
CA LYS A 219 13.02 10.58 -14.11
C LYS A 219 12.07 11.66 -13.59
N GLY A 220 12.25 12.13 -12.36
CA GLY A 220 11.33 13.08 -11.74
C GLY A 220 9.98 12.44 -11.50
N ILE A 221 9.96 11.34 -10.74
CA ILE A 221 8.74 10.72 -10.20
C ILE A 221 8.91 10.51 -8.69
N SER A 222 7.80 10.28 -7.98
CA SER A 222 7.82 10.07 -6.53
C SER A 222 8.79 8.95 -6.17
N LYS A 223 9.57 9.09 -5.10
CA LYS A 223 10.39 7.99 -4.59
C LYS A 223 9.53 6.81 -4.12
N LYS A 224 8.26 7.08 -3.79
CA LYS A 224 7.30 6.11 -3.24
C LYS A 224 6.43 5.44 -4.30
N TYR A 225 6.62 5.73 -5.59
CA TYR A 225 5.80 5.18 -6.69
C TYR A 225 5.74 3.64 -6.72
N ALA A 226 6.80 2.97 -6.27
CA ALA A 226 6.88 1.50 -6.24
C ALA A 226 6.45 0.90 -4.89
N SER A 227 6.24 1.74 -3.87
CA SER A 227 5.84 1.33 -2.52
C SER A 227 4.34 1.43 -2.29
N SER A 228 3.62 2.24 -3.07
CA SER A 228 2.21 2.55 -2.86
C SER A 228 1.55 3.10 -4.13
N GLY A 229 0.23 3.21 -4.11
CA GLY A 229 -0.58 3.78 -5.18
C GLY A 229 -1.17 2.73 -6.12
N TRP A 230 -2.32 3.09 -6.71
CA TRP A 230 -3.09 2.29 -7.66
C TRP A 230 -2.21 1.64 -8.73
N ALA A 231 -1.30 2.41 -9.32
CA ALA A 231 -0.46 1.97 -10.43
C ALA A 231 0.43 0.76 -10.10
N ALA A 232 0.93 0.67 -8.86
CA ALA A 232 1.97 -0.28 -8.48
C ALA A 232 1.42 -1.68 -8.24
N PHE A 233 0.21 -1.80 -7.67
CA PHE A 233 -0.31 -3.08 -7.20
C PHE A 233 -1.74 -3.36 -7.65
N GLU A 234 -2.70 -2.53 -7.26
CA GLU A 234 -4.11 -2.81 -7.48
C GLU A 234 -4.48 -2.78 -8.96
N ARG A 235 -3.94 -1.83 -9.73
CA ARG A 235 -4.17 -1.70 -11.17
C ARG A 235 -3.79 -2.96 -11.95
N PRO A 236 -2.54 -3.47 -11.90
CA PRO A 236 -2.18 -4.68 -12.64
C PRO A 236 -3.02 -5.90 -12.26
N PHE A 237 -3.43 -6.02 -11.00
CA PHE A 237 -4.33 -7.10 -10.56
C PHE A 237 -5.75 -6.93 -11.13
N ALA A 238 -6.31 -5.71 -11.08
CA ALA A 238 -7.60 -5.39 -11.65
C ALA A 238 -7.65 -5.66 -13.16
N LEU A 239 -6.62 -5.24 -13.89
CA LEU A 239 -6.48 -5.52 -15.33
C LEU A 239 -6.40 -7.01 -15.62
N TRP A 240 -5.70 -7.78 -14.76
CA TRP A 240 -5.69 -9.23 -14.86
C TRP A 240 -7.09 -9.81 -14.66
N CYS A 241 -7.82 -9.39 -13.62
CA CYS A 241 -9.20 -9.82 -13.38
C CYS A 241 -10.11 -9.54 -14.58
N GLU A 242 -10.09 -8.31 -15.11
CA GLU A 242 -10.89 -7.94 -16.29
C GLU A 242 -10.53 -8.81 -17.52
N ALA A 243 -9.22 -9.04 -17.77
CA ALA A 243 -8.75 -9.92 -18.85
C ALA A 243 -9.15 -11.39 -18.65
N GLN A 244 -9.46 -11.81 -17.41
CA GLN A 244 -9.97 -13.15 -17.09
C GLN A 244 -11.50 -13.22 -17.03
N GLY A 245 -12.21 -12.12 -17.30
CA GLY A 245 -13.68 -12.03 -17.19
C GLY A 245 -14.18 -12.06 -15.74
N ILE A 246 -13.35 -11.67 -14.77
CA ILE A 246 -13.69 -11.60 -13.36
C ILE A 246 -14.13 -10.16 -13.06
N ALA A 247 -15.43 -9.97 -12.82
CA ALA A 247 -15.99 -8.67 -12.46
C ALA A 247 -15.61 -8.26 -11.03
N LEU A 248 -15.31 -6.97 -10.85
CA LEU A 248 -14.98 -6.35 -9.56
C LEU A 248 -15.83 -5.09 -9.37
N ASP A 249 -16.35 -4.92 -8.16
CA ASP A 249 -16.73 -3.60 -7.64
C ASP A 249 -15.57 -3.05 -6.79
N TYR A 250 -15.51 -1.74 -6.62
CA TYR A 250 -14.40 -1.06 -5.95
C TYR A 250 -14.88 -0.30 -4.72
N LEU A 251 -14.13 -0.45 -3.63
CA LEU A 251 -14.29 0.25 -2.37
C LEU A 251 -12.94 0.81 -1.93
N THR A 252 -12.95 1.85 -1.12
CA THR A 252 -11.77 2.34 -0.42
C THR A 252 -11.76 1.87 1.02
N GLN A 253 -10.60 1.87 1.67
CA GLN A 253 -10.57 1.72 3.13
C GLN A 253 -11.36 2.81 3.85
N HIS A 254 -11.45 4.02 3.30
CA HIS A 254 -12.26 5.10 3.86
C HIS A 254 -13.76 4.75 3.87
N ASP A 255 -14.22 3.97 2.89
CA ASP A 255 -15.59 3.43 2.88
C ASP A 255 -15.82 2.42 4.01
N LEU A 256 -14.83 1.57 4.30
CA LEU A 256 -14.90 0.65 5.43
C LEU A 256 -14.89 1.37 6.78
N HIS A 257 -14.21 2.53 6.86
CA HIS A 257 -14.20 3.36 8.05
C HIS A 257 -15.57 4.00 8.32
N CYS A 258 -16.22 4.54 7.27
CA CYS A 258 -17.44 5.33 7.44
C CYS A 258 -18.73 4.49 7.44
N ASP A 259 -18.74 3.33 6.78
CA ASP A 259 -19.92 2.48 6.66
C ASP A 259 -19.60 1.04 7.12
N PRO A 260 -20.06 0.61 8.31
CA PRO A 260 -19.85 -0.76 8.81
C PRO A 260 -20.57 -1.82 7.96
N LYS A 261 -21.38 -1.42 6.99
CA LYS A 261 -22.07 -2.28 6.02
C LYS A 261 -21.51 -2.17 4.61
N ALA A 262 -20.35 -1.53 4.43
CA ALA A 262 -19.75 -1.34 3.10
C ALA A 262 -19.53 -2.65 2.32
N LEU A 263 -19.37 -3.78 3.04
CA LEU A 263 -19.18 -5.11 2.46
C LEU A 263 -20.47 -5.94 2.35
N ASP A 264 -21.63 -5.41 2.77
CA ASP A 264 -22.90 -6.11 2.68
C ASP A 264 -23.25 -6.43 1.21
N GLY A 265 -23.65 -7.68 0.97
CA GLY A 265 -24.01 -8.18 -0.36
C GLY A 265 -22.85 -8.75 -1.18
N TYR A 266 -21.60 -8.56 -0.74
CA TYR A 266 -20.44 -9.25 -1.32
C TYR A 266 -20.18 -10.55 -0.56
N SER A 267 -19.92 -11.64 -1.29
CA SER A 267 -19.50 -12.90 -0.66
C SER A 267 -18.01 -12.89 -0.34
N ARG A 268 -17.22 -12.10 -1.09
CA ARG A 268 -15.77 -12.09 -1.02
C ARG A 268 -15.21 -10.68 -1.24
N ALA A 269 -14.24 -10.30 -0.43
CA ALA A 269 -13.50 -9.05 -0.57
C ALA A 269 -12.06 -9.36 -1.00
N LEU A 270 -11.43 -8.43 -1.72
CA LEU A 270 -10.09 -8.54 -2.27
C LEU A 270 -9.24 -7.36 -1.84
N ILE A 271 -8.05 -7.62 -1.31
CA ILE A 271 -7.02 -6.60 -1.03
C ILE A 271 -5.73 -7.04 -1.73
N VAL A 272 -4.99 -6.09 -2.32
CA VAL A 272 -3.80 -6.39 -3.14
C VAL A 272 -2.67 -5.44 -2.83
N GLY A 273 -1.44 -5.96 -2.79
CA GLY A 273 -0.23 -5.16 -2.69
C GLY A 273 0.05 -4.73 -1.26
N HIS A 274 -0.05 -3.44 -0.99
CA HIS A 274 0.47 -2.86 0.24
C HIS A 274 -0.60 -2.10 1.03
N ASP A 275 -1.26 -2.80 1.94
CA ASP A 275 -2.32 -2.28 2.82
C ASP A 275 -1.82 -2.12 4.28
N GLU A 276 -0.76 -1.34 4.46
CA GLU A 276 -0.07 -1.19 5.74
C GLU A 276 -0.84 -0.36 6.79
N TYR A 277 -1.60 0.64 6.33
CA TYR A 277 -2.24 1.63 7.21
C TYR A 277 -3.74 1.38 7.32
N TRP A 278 -4.19 1.07 8.54
CA TRP A 278 -5.60 0.78 8.84
C TRP A 278 -6.07 1.55 10.07
N SER A 279 -7.30 2.05 10.03
CA SER A 279 -7.98 2.52 11.24
C SER A 279 -8.64 1.36 11.98
N TRP A 280 -8.96 1.60 13.25
CA TRP A 280 -9.69 0.63 14.07
C TRP A 280 -11.06 0.30 13.48
N GLU A 281 -11.78 1.31 13.00
CA GLU A 281 -13.12 1.19 12.42
C GLU A 281 -13.10 0.32 11.15
N MET A 282 -12.08 0.48 10.30
CA MET A 282 -11.90 -0.38 9.13
C MET A 282 -11.74 -1.84 9.53
N ARG A 283 -10.97 -2.13 10.60
CA ARG A 283 -10.83 -3.49 11.12
C ARG A 283 -12.11 -4.01 11.75
N ASP A 284 -12.88 -3.17 12.45
CA ASP A 284 -14.19 -3.55 12.99
C ASP A 284 -15.14 -4.01 11.88
N THR A 285 -15.21 -3.25 10.78
CA THR A 285 -16.02 -3.61 9.61
C THR A 285 -15.59 -4.94 9.00
N VAL A 286 -14.29 -5.15 8.77
CA VAL A 286 -13.78 -6.40 8.18
C VAL A 286 -13.96 -7.59 9.12
N ASP A 287 -13.60 -7.44 10.39
CA ASP A 287 -13.73 -8.50 11.39
C ASP A 287 -15.19 -8.94 11.53
N ALA A 288 -16.13 -7.99 11.67
CA ALA A 288 -17.55 -8.30 11.80
C ALA A 288 -18.12 -8.99 10.54
N TRP A 289 -17.69 -8.56 9.36
CA TRP A 289 -18.12 -9.15 8.10
C TRP A 289 -17.56 -10.58 7.90
N VAL A 290 -16.28 -10.81 8.21
CA VAL A 290 -15.68 -12.15 8.20
C VAL A 290 -16.37 -13.06 9.23
N ASP A 291 -16.58 -12.58 10.46
CA ASP A 291 -17.27 -13.35 11.50
C ASP A 291 -18.69 -13.73 11.08
N ALA A 292 -19.33 -12.91 10.25
CA ALA A 292 -20.65 -13.17 9.69
C ALA A 292 -20.67 -14.20 8.54
N GLY A 293 -19.52 -14.56 7.98
CA GLY A 293 -19.40 -15.52 6.87
C GLY A 293 -18.70 -14.98 5.63
N GLY A 294 -18.15 -13.75 5.68
CA GLY A 294 -17.38 -13.19 4.58
C GLY A 294 -16.03 -13.88 4.35
N GLU A 295 -15.57 -13.89 3.10
CA GLU A 295 -14.27 -14.43 2.71
C GLU A 295 -13.32 -13.30 2.27
N LEU A 296 -12.22 -13.07 2.97
CA LEU A 296 -11.24 -12.05 2.59
C LEU A 296 -10.05 -12.65 1.85
N ALA A 297 -9.93 -12.37 0.56
CA ALA A 297 -8.75 -12.70 -0.25
C ALA A 297 -7.73 -11.56 -0.19
N ARG A 298 -6.67 -11.73 0.59
CA ARG A 298 -5.61 -10.74 0.73
C ARG A 298 -4.34 -11.19 0.03
N PHE A 299 -4.02 -10.53 -1.09
CA PHE A 299 -2.78 -10.67 -1.84
C PHE A 299 -1.85 -9.49 -1.56
N GLY A 300 -1.64 -9.20 -0.27
CA GLY A 300 -0.80 -8.11 0.19
C GLY A 300 0.10 -8.50 1.35
N GLY A 301 1.02 -7.61 1.73
CA GLY A 301 1.96 -7.77 2.83
C GLY A 301 2.04 -6.51 3.71
N ASN A 302 2.78 -6.62 4.81
CA ASN A 302 3.04 -5.56 5.79
C ASN A 302 1.78 -5.02 6.49
N PHE A 303 0.89 -5.88 7.01
CA PHE A 303 -0.25 -5.39 7.80
C PHE A 303 0.22 -4.91 9.18
N PHE A 304 0.40 -3.59 9.37
CA PHE A 304 1.30 -3.09 10.41
C PHE A 304 0.79 -1.90 11.24
N TRP A 305 0.42 -0.78 10.61
CA TRP A 305 0.13 0.47 11.34
C TRP A 305 -1.35 0.65 11.67
N GLN A 306 -1.60 1.01 12.94
CA GLN A 306 -2.86 1.65 13.33
C GLN A 306 -2.82 3.14 12.98
N THR A 307 -3.85 3.61 12.28
CA THR A 307 -4.13 5.02 11.98
C THR A 307 -5.45 5.49 12.58
N ARG A 308 -5.66 6.80 12.51
CA ARG A 308 -6.97 7.42 12.72
C ARG A 308 -7.30 8.31 11.53
N LEU A 309 -8.58 8.43 11.23
CA LEU A 309 -9.10 9.40 10.29
C LEU A 309 -9.89 10.48 11.05
N SER A 310 -9.89 11.70 10.53
CA SER A 310 -10.82 12.75 10.97
C SER A 310 -12.26 12.42 10.58
N ASP A 311 -13.24 13.02 11.25
CA ASP A 311 -14.67 12.78 11.00
C ASP A 311 -15.09 13.09 9.54
N ASP A 312 -14.43 14.07 8.91
CA ASP A 312 -14.63 14.44 7.50
C ASP A 312 -13.84 13.56 6.52
N LEU A 313 -13.06 12.60 7.04
CA LEU A 313 -12.18 11.68 6.32
C LEU A 313 -11.02 12.35 5.57
N LEU A 314 -10.80 13.66 5.75
CA LEU A 314 -9.81 14.43 4.97
C LEU A 314 -8.40 14.41 5.56
N THR A 315 -8.24 13.97 6.80
CA THR A 315 -6.95 13.91 7.49
C THR A 315 -6.70 12.50 8.02
N GLN A 316 -5.53 11.94 7.69
CA GLN A 316 -5.03 10.72 8.30
C GLN A 316 -3.95 11.02 9.32
N THR A 317 -4.05 10.41 10.50
CA THR A 317 -3.10 10.56 11.61
C THR A 317 -2.36 9.25 11.89
N CYS A 318 -1.03 9.29 11.95
CA CYS A 318 -0.17 8.22 12.44
C CYS A 318 1.14 8.76 13.04
N PHE A 319 1.34 8.58 14.35
CA PHE A 319 2.57 8.99 15.03
C PHE A 319 3.69 7.94 14.99
N LYS A 320 3.40 6.71 14.56
CA LYS A 320 4.38 5.64 14.31
C LYS A 320 5.26 5.36 15.54
N THR A 321 6.57 5.44 15.38
CA THR A 321 7.58 5.17 16.42
C THR A 321 7.62 6.25 17.50
N THR A 322 7.06 7.45 17.25
CA THR A 322 6.99 8.55 18.24
C THR A 322 5.68 8.54 19.03
N ALA A 323 4.78 7.61 18.75
CA ALA A 323 3.40 7.63 19.23
C ALA A 323 3.30 7.64 20.77
N GLU A 324 4.13 6.89 21.50
CA GLU A 324 4.09 6.91 22.97
C GLU A 324 4.38 8.29 23.58
N ALA A 325 5.23 9.09 22.92
CA ALA A 325 5.64 10.40 23.41
C ALA A 325 4.76 11.54 22.89
N ALA A 326 4.26 11.41 21.65
CA ALA A 326 3.64 12.51 20.91
C ALA A 326 2.16 12.33 20.61
N ASP A 327 1.63 11.09 20.63
CA ASP A 327 0.23 10.85 20.31
C ASP A 327 -0.67 11.30 21.48
N PRO A 328 -1.65 12.20 21.26
CA PRO A 328 -2.60 12.59 22.30
C PRO A 328 -3.38 11.41 22.90
N LEU A 329 -3.47 10.29 22.19
CA LEU A 329 -4.14 9.06 22.62
C LEU A 329 -3.17 7.97 23.07
N ALA A 330 -1.92 8.31 23.40
CA ALA A 330 -0.87 7.35 23.73
C ALA A 330 -1.23 6.39 24.88
N GLY A 331 -2.00 6.87 25.85
CA GLY A 331 -2.48 6.09 27.00
C GLY A 331 -3.67 5.17 26.70
N THR A 332 -4.06 4.97 25.44
CA THR A 332 -5.26 4.21 25.05
C THR A 332 -4.94 3.16 23.99
N ASN A 333 -5.88 2.25 23.72
CA ASN A 333 -5.78 1.29 22.62
C ASN A 333 -5.88 1.95 21.22
N ARG A 334 -6.16 3.25 21.16
CA ARG A 334 -6.21 4.04 19.92
C ARG A 334 -4.88 4.73 19.59
N LEU A 335 -3.80 4.41 20.30
CA LEU A 335 -2.43 4.79 19.95
C LEU A 335 -2.12 4.44 18.49
N THR A 336 -1.63 5.40 17.70
CA THR A 336 -1.27 5.18 16.29
C THR A 336 0.16 4.67 16.12
N SER A 337 0.36 3.45 16.62
CA SER A 337 1.60 2.67 16.47
C SER A 337 1.28 1.31 15.81
N TYR A 338 2.15 0.32 15.95
CA TYR A 338 1.93 -1.03 15.43
C TYR A 338 0.66 -1.66 15.98
N TRP A 339 -0.02 -2.47 15.18
CA TRP A 339 -1.12 -3.30 15.68
C TRP A 339 -0.68 -4.28 16.76
N ASP A 340 0.55 -4.78 16.66
CA ASP A 340 1.15 -5.69 17.65
C ASP A 340 1.78 -4.96 18.84
N HIS A 341 1.66 -3.63 18.91
CA HIS A 341 2.05 -2.88 20.10
C HIS A 341 1.16 -3.30 21.29
N PRO A 342 1.71 -3.66 22.47
CA PRO A 342 0.94 -4.18 23.59
C PRO A 342 -0.22 -3.27 24.03
N GLN A 343 -0.01 -1.95 24.00
CA GLN A 343 -1.03 -0.94 24.33
C GLN A 343 -2.27 -1.00 23.42
N VAL A 344 -2.11 -1.40 22.14
CA VAL A 344 -3.21 -1.48 21.18
C VAL A 344 -4.15 -2.65 21.49
N ALA A 345 -3.62 -3.72 22.11
CA ALA A 345 -4.38 -4.89 22.56
C ALA A 345 -5.26 -5.52 21.46
N ARG A 346 -4.85 -5.38 20.19
CA ARG A 346 -5.51 -5.94 19.00
C ARG A 346 -4.46 -6.30 17.95
N PRO A 347 -3.69 -7.39 18.16
CA PRO A 347 -2.59 -7.77 17.27
C PRO A 347 -3.08 -7.97 15.84
N ALA A 348 -2.19 -7.76 14.87
CA ALA A 348 -2.50 -7.88 13.44
C ALA A 348 -3.05 -9.27 13.09
N VAL A 349 -2.47 -10.31 13.67
CA VAL A 349 -2.88 -11.71 13.46
C VAL A 349 -4.33 -11.98 13.85
N ALA A 350 -4.92 -11.18 14.76
CA ALA A 350 -6.31 -11.36 15.15
C ALA A 350 -7.27 -11.16 13.97
N THR A 351 -6.94 -10.23 13.05
CA THR A 351 -7.72 -9.94 11.84
C THR A 351 -7.21 -10.72 10.64
N MET A 352 -5.91 -10.65 10.34
CA MET A 352 -5.34 -11.16 9.08
C MET A 352 -4.72 -12.55 9.18
N GLY A 353 -4.71 -13.15 10.37
CA GLY A 353 -4.02 -14.42 10.65
C GLY A 353 -2.49 -14.35 10.66
N LEU A 354 -1.91 -13.27 10.12
CA LEU A 354 -0.48 -13.02 9.97
C LEU A 354 -0.18 -11.54 10.28
N THR A 355 1.10 -11.20 10.46
CA THR A 355 1.55 -9.84 10.79
C THR A 355 2.86 -9.47 10.08
N GLY A 356 3.03 -8.18 9.77
CA GLY A 356 4.30 -7.62 9.31
C GLY A 356 5.40 -7.66 10.37
N SER A 357 5.07 -7.74 11.67
CA SER A 357 6.08 -7.80 12.75
C SER A 357 6.93 -9.08 12.76
N MET A 358 6.60 -10.07 11.92
CA MET A 358 7.24 -11.38 11.92
C MET A 358 8.20 -11.59 10.75
N GLY A 359 9.05 -10.60 10.45
CA GLY A 359 10.07 -10.66 9.40
C GLY A 359 9.67 -9.96 8.13
N VAL A 360 9.38 -8.66 8.23
CA VAL A 360 8.70 -7.86 7.21
C VAL A 360 9.35 -7.88 5.82
N TYR A 361 10.69 -7.88 5.68
CA TYR A 361 11.33 -7.66 4.37
C TYR A 361 11.87 -8.94 3.71
N ALA A 362 11.67 -9.02 2.38
CA ALA A 362 12.29 -10.03 1.53
C ALA A 362 12.66 -9.47 0.16
N GLY A 363 13.80 -9.87 -0.41
CA GLY A 363 14.19 -9.42 -1.74
C GLY A 363 14.56 -7.93 -1.82
N TRP A 364 14.70 -7.23 -0.69
CA TRP A 364 14.97 -5.80 -0.62
C TRP A 364 16.19 -5.52 0.27
N SER A 365 17.09 -4.65 -0.18
CA SER A 365 18.41 -4.45 0.45
C SER A 365 19.17 -5.77 0.65
N ARG A 366 19.54 -6.13 1.90
CA ARG A 366 20.07 -7.45 2.31
C ARG A 366 19.07 -8.26 3.12
N CYS A 367 17.81 -7.86 3.16
CA CYS A 367 16.78 -8.62 3.84
C CYS A 367 16.34 -9.80 2.97
N ALA A 368 16.82 -11.00 3.29
CA ALA A 368 16.60 -12.23 2.52
C ALA A 368 16.78 -12.05 0.98
N ALA A 369 17.70 -11.17 0.54
CA ALA A 369 17.77 -10.72 -0.85
C ALA A 369 18.18 -11.81 -1.86
N HIS A 370 18.83 -12.86 -1.36
CA HIS A 370 19.24 -14.07 -2.10
C HIS A 370 18.40 -15.30 -1.67
N GLY A 371 17.24 -15.07 -1.07
CA GLY A 371 16.29 -16.12 -0.70
C GLY A 371 15.59 -16.75 -1.91
N ALA A 372 14.59 -17.60 -1.64
CA ALA A 372 13.91 -18.38 -2.67
C ALA A 372 13.15 -17.54 -3.72
N GLY A 373 12.79 -16.29 -3.39
CA GLY A 373 11.99 -15.40 -4.26
C GLY A 373 10.53 -15.84 -4.43
N GLY A 374 10.13 -16.96 -3.86
CA GLY A 374 8.76 -17.46 -3.86
C GLY A 374 8.42 -18.18 -2.55
N PHE A 375 7.24 -18.77 -2.49
CA PHE A 375 6.78 -19.51 -1.30
C PHE A 375 7.11 -21.00 -1.41
N THR A 376 7.86 -21.53 -0.44
CA THR A 376 8.14 -22.97 -0.36
C THR A 376 6.90 -23.71 0.15
N LEU A 377 6.41 -24.69 -0.61
CA LEU A 377 5.15 -25.37 -0.34
C LEU A 377 5.30 -26.48 0.72
N TYR A 378 4.42 -26.48 1.73
CA TYR A 378 4.37 -27.51 2.76
C TYR A 378 3.06 -28.31 2.75
N ARG A 379 1.96 -27.72 2.26
CA ARG A 379 0.66 -28.39 2.08
C ARG A 379 0.24 -28.29 0.62
N SER A 380 0.96 -28.98 -0.27
CA SER A 380 0.79 -28.90 -1.73
C SER A 380 -0.56 -29.43 -2.24
N ASP A 381 -1.24 -30.23 -1.45
CA ASP A 381 -2.58 -30.78 -1.70
C ASP A 381 -3.72 -29.82 -1.29
N TYR A 382 -3.39 -28.66 -0.71
CA TYR A 382 -4.37 -27.68 -0.28
C TYR A 382 -5.14 -27.09 -1.47
N TRP A 383 -6.45 -26.82 -1.29
CA TRP A 383 -7.37 -26.47 -2.37
C TRP A 383 -6.90 -25.28 -3.23
N ALA A 384 -6.23 -24.30 -2.61
CA ALA A 384 -5.72 -23.12 -3.31
C ALA A 384 -4.67 -23.47 -4.37
N LEU A 385 -3.94 -24.58 -4.18
CA LEU A 385 -2.89 -25.06 -5.07
C LEU A 385 -3.37 -26.05 -6.13
N ALA A 386 -4.67 -26.38 -6.15
CA ALA A 386 -5.23 -27.32 -7.11
C ALA A 386 -4.95 -26.87 -8.56
N GLY A 387 -4.42 -27.79 -9.38
CA GLY A 387 -4.12 -27.54 -10.79
C GLY A 387 -2.83 -26.75 -11.07
N THR A 388 -2.05 -26.40 -10.04
CA THR A 388 -0.74 -25.74 -10.22
C THR A 388 0.34 -26.70 -10.74
N GLY A 389 0.23 -27.99 -10.38
CA GLY A 389 1.24 -29.01 -10.67
C GLY A 389 2.44 -29.00 -9.72
N LEU A 390 2.43 -28.13 -8.70
CA LEU A 390 3.51 -28.04 -7.71
C LEU A 390 3.29 -29.03 -6.56
N GLY A 391 4.38 -29.59 -6.03
CA GLY A 391 4.41 -30.55 -4.93
C GLY A 391 5.04 -29.99 -3.65
N TYR A 392 5.13 -30.84 -2.61
CA TYR A 392 5.81 -30.51 -1.36
C TYR A 392 7.28 -30.15 -1.61
N GLY A 393 7.71 -29.00 -1.09
CA GLY A 393 9.07 -28.47 -1.25
C GLY A 393 9.31 -27.66 -2.52
N ASP A 394 8.39 -27.67 -3.48
CA ASP A 394 8.47 -26.78 -4.65
C ASP A 394 8.26 -25.30 -4.22
N VAL A 395 8.72 -24.38 -5.07
CA VAL A 395 8.65 -22.94 -4.80
C VAL A 395 7.70 -22.26 -5.78
N LEU A 396 6.60 -21.72 -5.27
CA LEU A 396 5.61 -20.96 -6.03
C LEU A 396 6.11 -19.52 -6.28
N GLY A 397 6.20 -19.10 -7.55
CA GLY A 397 6.45 -17.70 -7.92
C GLY A 397 7.89 -17.21 -7.85
N ALA A 398 8.86 -18.13 -7.73
CA ALA A 398 10.28 -17.78 -7.64
C ALA A 398 10.79 -16.99 -8.85
N ALA A 399 10.32 -17.34 -10.05
CA ALA A 399 10.75 -16.70 -11.30
C ALA A 399 10.34 -15.23 -11.35
N SER A 400 9.13 -14.92 -10.88
CA SER A 400 8.59 -13.56 -10.84
C SER A 400 8.90 -12.81 -9.54
N LYS A 401 9.61 -13.46 -8.60
CA LYS A 401 9.94 -12.93 -7.27
C LYS A 401 8.71 -12.48 -6.46
N ILE A 402 7.65 -13.30 -6.45
CA ILE A 402 6.39 -12.93 -5.80
C ILE A 402 6.49 -12.86 -4.27
N PHE A 403 7.52 -13.46 -3.67
CA PHE A 403 7.85 -13.33 -2.25
C PHE A 403 8.86 -12.20 -2.12
N GLY A 404 8.39 -10.97 -1.94
CA GLY A 404 9.29 -9.83 -1.97
C GLY A 404 8.70 -8.49 -1.58
N TYR A 405 9.61 -7.53 -1.49
CA TYR A 405 9.43 -6.23 -0.87
C TYR A 405 9.08 -6.40 0.62
N GLU A 406 7.81 -6.63 0.91
CA GLU A 406 7.32 -6.90 2.26
C GLU A 406 6.34 -8.08 2.29
N VAL A 407 6.38 -8.81 3.40
CA VAL A 407 5.63 -10.05 3.65
C VAL A 407 5.07 -10.08 5.07
N ASP A 408 4.02 -10.87 5.28
CA ASP A 408 3.47 -11.12 6.62
C ASP A 408 3.74 -12.55 7.09
N GLY A 409 4.15 -12.68 8.34
CA GLY A 409 4.50 -13.95 8.95
C GLY A 409 3.70 -14.24 10.21
N ILE A 410 4.11 -15.30 10.89
CA ILE A 410 3.68 -15.63 12.24
C ILE A 410 4.79 -16.42 12.93
N ASP A 411 4.84 -16.39 14.26
CA ASP A 411 5.66 -17.36 14.99
C ASP A 411 5.09 -18.78 14.79
N TYR A 412 5.97 -19.76 14.58
CA TYR A 412 5.57 -21.10 14.18
C TYR A 412 6.52 -22.18 14.69
N THR A 413 5.99 -23.39 14.81
CA THR A 413 6.75 -24.61 15.08
C THR A 413 6.69 -25.56 13.89
N MET A 414 7.70 -26.41 13.76
CA MET A 414 7.74 -27.48 12.77
C MET A 414 7.50 -28.82 13.44
N ALA A 415 6.51 -29.57 12.97
CA ALA A 415 6.26 -30.93 13.41
C ALA A 415 6.09 -31.86 12.21
N ARG A 416 6.93 -32.91 12.14
CA ARG A 416 6.91 -33.91 11.06
C ARG A 416 6.95 -33.29 9.65
N GLY A 417 7.72 -32.23 9.47
CA GLY A 417 7.89 -31.54 8.18
C GLY A 417 6.78 -30.55 7.82
N LEU A 418 5.84 -30.25 8.73
CA LEU A 418 4.79 -29.26 8.49
C LEU A 418 4.89 -28.08 9.48
N PRO A 419 4.63 -26.83 9.02
CA PRO A 419 4.57 -25.67 9.89
C PRO A 419 3.19 -25.57 10.56
N PHE A 420 3.19 -25.13 11.82
CA PHE A 420 2.01 -24.84 12.64
C PHE A 420 2.24 -23.54 13.39
N ALA A 421 1.23 -22.67 13.49
CA ALA A 421 1.32 -21.47 14.32
C ALA A 421 1.72 -21.85 15.76
N ALA A 422 2.60 -21.06 16.35
CA ALA A 422 2.97 -21.22 17.75
C ALA A 422 1.81 -20.81 18.68
N ASP A 423 1.85 -21.30 19.92
CA ASP A 423 0.92 -20.87 20.96
C ASP A 423 1.14 -19.40 21.31
N GLY A 424 0.09 -18.71 21.79
CA GLY A 424 0.21 -17.34 22.30
C GLY A 424 0.40 -16.25 21.23
N THR A 425 0.24 -16.58 19.95
CA THR A 425 0.37 -15.61 18.84
C THR A 425 -0.68 -14.51 18.84
N GLY A 426 -1.84 -14.72 19.49
CA GLY A 426 -2.97 -13.77 19.48
C GLY A 426 -4.03 -14.07 18.42
N LEU A 427 -3.92 -15.21 17.72
CA LEU A 427 -4.97 -15.74 16.85
C LEU A 427 -6.28 -15.91 17.63
N GLN A 428 -7.41 -15.65 16.96
CA GLN A 428 -8.75 -15.84 17.51
C GLN A 428 -9.57 -16.89 16.73
N GLY A 429 -8.86 -17.78 16.04
CA GLY A 429 -9.38 -18.79 15.14
C GLY A 429 -8.28 -19.75 14.71
N GLU A 430 -8.55 -20.57 13.69
CA GLU A 430 -7.60 -21.59 13.24
C GLU A 430 -6.80 -21.12 12.03
N LEU A 431 -5.47 -21.20 12.11
CA LEU A 431 -4.56 -20.87 11.01
C LEU A 431 -3.94 -22.14 10.41
N THR A 432 -4.10 -22.31 9.10
CA THR A 432 -3.38 -23.32 8.31
C THR A 432 -2.33 -22.64 7.44
N ILE A 433 -1.05 -22.87 7.75
CA ILE A 433 0.08 -22.39 6.95
C ILE A 433 0.25 -23.32 5.72
N VAL A 434 0.05 -22.82 4.51
CA VAL A 434 0.13 -23.63 3.29
C VAL A 434 1.56 -23.66 2.75
N ALA A 435 2.22 -22.51 2.77
CA ALA A 435 3.58 -22.33 2.28
C ALA A 435 4.27 -21.22 3.09
N LEU A 436 5.60 -21.27 3.21
CA LEU A 436 6.36 -20.20 3.85
C LEU A 436 7.76 -20.08 3.26
N SER A 437 8.37 -18.91 3.41
CA SER A 437 9.79 -18.68 3.14
C SER A 437 10.38 -17.73 4.19
N PRO A 438 11.69 -17.80 4.50
CA PRO A 438 12.32 -16.88 5.45
C PRO A 438 12.34 -15.43 4.96
N ALA A 439 12.18 -14.51 5.90
CA ALA A 439 12.27 -13.06 5.69
C ALA A 439 12.89 -12.40 6.94
N THR A 440 13.28 -11.13 6.85
CA THR A 440 14.01 -10.46 7.94
C THR A 440 13.57 -9.01 8.13
N THR A 441 13.63 -8.52 9.35
CA THR A 441 13.40 -7.10 9.70
C THR A 441 14.72 -6.33 9.87
N ALA A 442 15.84 -7.00 9.58
CA ALA A 442 17.18 -6.43 9.60
C ALA A 442 17.92 -6.78 8.31
N SER A 443 18.64 -5.79 7.79
CA SER A 443 19.54 -5.92 6.66
C SER A 443 20.85 -6.55 7.11
N HIS A 444 21.15 -7.75 6.62
CA HIS A 444 22.37 -8.46 7.01
C HIS A 444 23.60 -7.96 6.22
N SER A 445 24.62 -7.47 6.94
CA SER A 445 25.92 -7.12 6.36
C SER A 445 27.03 -8.06 6.83
N THR A 446 27.97 -8.39 5.95
CA THR A 446 29.19 -9.16 6.26
C THR A 446 30.38 -8.27 6.58
N GLY A 447 30.26 -6.95 6.38
CA GLY A 447 31.25 -5.96 6.80
C GLY A 447 30.93 -4.55 6.24
N PRO A 448 31.85 -3.58 6.37
CA PRO A 448 31.63 -2.22 5.87
C PRO A 448 31.36 -2.14 4.35
N GLN A 449 31.83 -3.12 3.58
CA GLN A 449 31.70 -3.17 2.12
C GLN A 449 30.27 -3.41 1.63
N ASP A 450 29.43 -4.05 2.43
CA ASP A 450 28.05 -4.40 2.09
C ASP A 450 27.03 -3.93 3.14
N ALA A 451 27.48 -3.06 4.05
CA ALA A 451 26.62 -2.36 5.00
C ALA A 451 25.59 -1.50 4.29
N ASP A 452 24.36 -1.54 4.81
CA ASP A 452 23.23 -0.76 4.33
C ASP A 452 22.72 0.15 5.44
N PRO A 453 22.97 1.47 5.36
CA PRO A 453 22.48 2.41 6.35
C PRO A 453 21.00 2.75 6.16
N PHE A 454 20.36 2.31 5.05
CA PHE A 454 18.97 2.66 4.78
C PHE A 454 17.99 1.78 5.57
N ILE A 455 17.99 0.45 5.37
CA ILE A 455 17.17 -0.45 6.21
C ILE A 455 17.91 -0.72 7.53
N GLY A 456 19.20 -1.08 7.45
CA GLY A 456 20.02 -1.33 8.63
C GLY A 456 19.38 -2.32 9.61
N ILE A 457 19.36 -1.95 10.90
CA ILE A 457 18.78 -2.77 11.98
C ILE A 457 17.70 -2.05 12.77
N ALA A 458 17.39 -0.78 12.45
CA ALA A 458 16.56 0.08 13.28
C ALA A 458 15.13 -0.47 13.46
N ASP A 459 14.54 -1.02 12.39
CA ASP A 459 13.21 -1.63 12.46
C ASP A 459 13.21 -2.87 13.37
N ALA A 460 14.27 -3.68 13.35
CA ALA A 460 14.40 -4.82 14.26
C ALA A 460 14.61 -4.38 15.71
N GLU A 461 15.34 -3.29 15.96
CA GLU A 461 15.49 -2.71 17.30
C GLU A 461 14.16 -2.18 17.83
N ASP A 462 13.37 -1.51 16.99
CA ASP A 462 12.09 -0.99 17.42
C ASP A 462 11.06 -2.12 17.63
N VAL A 463 11.00 -3.12 16.76
CA VAL A 463 10.20 -4.35 17.02
C VAL A 463 10.65 -5.01 18.32
N ALA A 464 11.96 -5.12 18.57
CA ALA A 464 12.47 -5.69 19.81
C ALA A 464 12.01 -4.90 21.05
N LEU A 465 12.08 -3.58 20.98
CA LEU A 465 11.62 -2.70 22.04
C LEU A 465 10.11 -2.81 22.27
N ARG A 466 9.29 -2.75 21.22
CA ARG A 466 7.83 -2.67 21.35
C ARG A 466 7.18 -4.01 21.62
N VAL A 467 7.64 -5.08 20.98
CA VAL A 467 7.04 -6.41 21.09
C VAL A 467 7.64 -7.18 22.27
N TYR A 468 8.95 -7.06 22.53
CA TYR A 468 9.63 -7.80 23.59
C TYR A 468 10.04 -6.93 24.79
N GLY A 469 9.75 -5.63 24.78
CA GLY A 469 9.91 -4.71 25.90
C GLY A 469 11.34 -4.23 26.16
N ARG A 470 12.33 -4.65 25.36
CA ARG A 470 13.75 -4.30 25.55
C ARG A 470 14.57 -4.55 24.28
N VAL A 471 15.70 -3.86 24.16
CA VAL A 471 16.69 -4.10 23.10
C VAL A 471 17.93 -4.74 23.71
N ASP A 472 18.13 -6.03 23.44
CA ASP A 472 19.34 -6.78 23.73
C ASP A 472 19.62 -7.81 22.62
N ALA A 473 20.70 -8.58 22.74
CA ALA A 473 21.08 -9.55 21.71
C ALA A 473 20.04 -10.66 21.48
N GLU A 474 19.27 -11.00 22.52
CA GLU A 474 18.23 -12.03 22.45
C GLU A 474 17.00 -11.48 21.70
N THR A 475 16.46 -10.34 22.14
CA THR A 475 15.27 -9.73 21.53
C THR A 475 15.52 -9.24 20.11
N LEU A 476 16.71 -8.70 19.83
CA LEU A 476 17.10 -8.34 18.48
C LEU A 476 17.24 -9.58 17.60
N GLY A 477 17.76 -10.68 18.15
CA GLY A 477 17.81 -11.96 17.45
C GLY A 477 16.41 -12.46 17.06
N MET A 478 15.44 -12.35 17.97
CA MET A 478 14.05 -12.72 17.69
C MET A 478 13.39 -11.77 16.67
N ALA A 479 13.52 -10.46 16.86
CA ALA A 479 12.90 -9.45 15.99
C ALA A 479 13.47 -9.41 14.56
N SER A 480 14.75 -9.73 14.39
CA SER A 480 15.43 -9.67 13.09
C SER A 480 15.12 -10.83 12.16
N ARG A 481 14.75 -12.01 12.70
CA ARG A 481 14.53 -13.24 11.92
C ARG A 481 13.05 -13.58 11.90
N GLY A 482 12.49 -13.73 10.72
CA GLY A 482 11.10 -14.11 10.58
C GLY A 482 10.82 -14.86 9.28
N ASN A 483 9.62 -14.68 8.77
CA ASN A 483 9.08 -15.43 7.65
C ASN A 483 7.94 -14.65 6.97
N GLY A 484 7.63 -15.03 5.74
CA GLY A 484 6.34 -14.75 5.13
C GLY A 484 5.59 -16.06 4.91
N CYS A 485 4.29 -16.07 5.18
CA CYS A 485 3.45 -17.26 5.11
C CYS A 485 2.28 -17.09 4.14
N MET A 486 2.08 -18.00 3.19
CA MET A 486 0.77 -18.15 2.55
C MET A 486 -0.09 -19.02 3.46
N ALA A 487 -1.22 -18.50 3.95
CA ALA A 487 -2.04 -19.17 4.95
C ALA A 487 -3.54 -18.95 4.74
N VAL A 488 -4.34 -19.84 5.35
CA VAL A 488 -5.79 -19.66 5.52
C VAL A 488 -6.12 -19.59 6.99
N TYR A 489 -6.74 -18.48 7.39
CA TYR A 489 -7.21 -18.21 8.74
C TYR A 489 -8.73 -18.32 8.78
N ARG A 490 -9.29 -19.24 9.56
CA ARG A 490 -10.72 -19.39 9.76
C ARG A 490 -11.14 -18.77 11.09
N ARG A 491 -12.13 -17.89 11.05
CA ARG A 491 -12.65 -17.15 12.20
C ARG A 491 -14.15 -16.91 12.05
N GLY A 492 -14.90 -17.04 13.15
CA GLY A 492 -16.35 -16.95 13.12
C GLY A 492 -16.94 -17.93 12.12
N ARG A 493 -17.73 -17.45 11.16
CA ARG A 493 -18.26 -18.27 10.05
C ARG A 493 -17.52 -18.09 8.73
N GLY A 494 -16.52 -17.21 8.67
CA GLY A 494 -15.81 -16.86 7.46
C GLY A 494 -14.34 -17.26 7.50
N ALA A 495 -13.57 -16.67 6.60
CA ALA A 495 -12.16 -16.97 6.46
C ALA A 495 -11.37 -15.85 5.77
N VAL A 496 -10.06 -15.82 6.02
CA VAL A 496 -9.08 -15.00 5.32
C VAL A 496 -8.09 -15.92 4.61
N PHE A 497 -7.96 -15.80 3.29
CA PHE A 497 -6.81 -16.31 2.56
C PHE A 497 -5.79 -15.19 2.50
N ASN A 498 -4.64 -15.38 3.13
CA ASN A 498 -3.58 -14.39 3.15
C ASN A 498 -2.38 -14.93 2.37
N ALA A 499 -2.09 -14.33 1.22
CA ALA A 499 -0.91 -14.63 0.42
C ALA A 499 0.36 -14.01 1.01
N ALA A 500 0.21 -12.99 1.87
CA ALA A 500 1.28 -12.37 2.66
C ALA A 500 2.48 -11.86 1.85
N SER A 501 2.24 -11.20 0.71
CA SER A 501 3.28 -10.46 0.02
C SER A 501 2.75 -9.31 -0.82
N CYS A 502 3.44 -8.17 -0.76
CA CYS A 502 3.18 -7.03 -1.64
C CYS A 502 3.40 -7.36 -3.12
N GLU A 503 4.27 -8.31 -3.43
CA GLU A 503 4.73 -8.60 -4.80
C GLU A 503 4.03 -9.78 -5.45
N TRP A 504 2.92 -10.28 -4.87
CA TRP A 504 2.09 -11.30 -5.53
C TRP A 504 1.73 -10.92 -6.98
N VAL A 505 1.45 -9.63 -7.19
CA VAL A 505 1.09 -9.09 -8.50
C VAL A 505 2.19 -9.22 -9.56
N ALA A 506 3.45 -9.34 -9.17
CA ALA A 506 4.55 -9.56 -10.11
C ALA A 506 4.37 -10.85 -10.92
N GLY A 507 3.82 -11.90 -10.30
CA GLY A 507 3.49 -13.15 -10.99
C GLY A 507 2.34 -13.01 -11.99
N LEU A 508 1.36 -12.14 -11.71
CA LEU A 508 0.27 -11.83 -12.64
C LEU A 508 0.76 -11.00 -13.83
N ILE A 509 1.63 -10.01 -13.58
CA ILE A 509 2.28 -9.22 -14.62
C ILE A 509 3.11 -10.12 -15.54
N ALA A 510 3.88 -11.05 -14.96
CA ALA A 510 4.69 -12.01 -15.69
C ALA A 510 3.90 -13.16 -16.33
N ARG A 511 2.58 -13.25 -16.08
CA ARG A 511 1.70 -14.34 -16.53
C ARG A 511 2.21 -15.72 -16.08
N GLU A 512 2.75 -15.79 -14.87
CA GLU A 512 3.27 -17.03 -14.30
C GLU A 512 2.11 -17.98 -13.95
N ARG A 513 1.95 -19.04 -14.75
CA ARG A 513 0.78 -19.94 -14.70
C ARG A 513 0.42 -20.45 -13.29
N PRO A 514 1.34 -20.97 -12.46
CA PRO A 514 1.00 -21.39 -11.10
C PRO A 514 0.41 -20.27 -10.25
N VAL A 515 0.95 -19.04 -10.34
CA VAL A 515 0.46 -17.88 -9.59
C VAL A 515 -0.94 -17.47 -10.06
N GLU A 516 -1.17 -17.43 -11.38
CA GLU A 516 -2.50 -17.17 -11.95
C GLU A 516 -3.52 -18.23 -11.51
N GLN A 517 -3.12 -19.49 -11.48
CA GLN A 517 -3.98 -20.60 -11.07
C GLN A 517 -4.38 -20.48 -9.59
N VAL A 518 -3.43 -20.20 -8.69
CA VAL A 518 -3.73 -19.98 -7.26
C VAL A 518 -4.65 -18.78 -7.10
N THR A 519 -4.35 -17.67 -7.77
CA THR A 519 -5.18 -16.46 -7.74
C THR A 519 -6.61 -16.76 -8.17
N ARG A 520 -6.78 -17.49 -9.28
CA ARG A 520 -8.11 -17.90 -9.77
C ARG A 520 -8.84 -18.83 -8.80
N ASN A 521 -8.15 -19.81 -8.21
CA ASN A 521 -8.74 -20.70 -7.21
C ASN A 521 -9.25 -19.92 -6.01
N VAL A 522 -8.46 -18.97 -5.51
CA VAL A 522 -8.80 -18.13 -4.36
C VAL A 522 -9.92 -17.16 -4.69
N LEU A 523 -10.01 -16.60 -5.90
CA LEU A 523 -11.07 -15.67 -6.27
C LEU A 523 -12.37 -16.34 -6.71
N MET A 524 -12.31 -17.54 -7.31
CA MET A 524 -13.48 -18.17 -7.95
C MET A 524 -13.87 -19.52 -7.36
N GLY A 525 -12.98 -20.19 -6.63
CA GLY A 525 -13.25 -21.45 -5.96
C GLY A 525 -14.00 -21.30 -4.64
N ALA A 526 -14.54 -22.41 -4.15
CA ALA A 526 -15.11 -22.52 -2.81
C ALA A 526 -13.98 -22.67 -1.77
N TRP A 527 -14.07 -21.95 -0.65
CA TRP A 527 -13.14 -22.12 0.45
C TRP A 527 -13.76 -23.12 1.40
N GLY A 528 -13.16 -24.32 1.44
CA GLY A 528 -13.74 -25.51 2.08
C GLY A 528 -14.26 -25.31 3.50
#